data_AF-A0A212CW23-F1
#
_entry.id   AF-A0A212CW23-F1
#
_cell.length_a   1.000
_cell.length_b   1.000
_cell.length_c   1.000
_cell.angle_alpha   90.00
_cell.angle_beta   90.00
_cell.angle_gamma   90.00
#
_symmetry.space_group_name_H-M   'P 1'
#
loop_
_entity.id
_entity.type
_entity.pdbx_description
1 polymer ?
#
loop_
_entity_poly.entity_id
_entity_poly.type
_entity_poly.pdbx_seq_one_letter_code
_entity_poly.pdbx_strand_id
1 'polypeptide(L)' 'MAAPAAATESQASGGPQSPACLLVLGMAGSGKTTFVQRLTGYLHSQGCPPYVINLDPAVHEVPFPANI' A
#
# COMPACT_ATOMS: atom_id res chain seq x y z
N MET A 1 4.51 -6.15 -36.94
CA MET A 1 5.36 -6.96 -36.05
C MET A 1 6.16 -6.00 -35.18
N ALA A 2 5.83 -5.88 -33.89
CA ALA A 2 6.55 -5.06 -32.93
C ALA A 2 7.10 -5.96 -31.81
N ALA A 3 8.34 -5.68 -31.42
CA ALA A 3 9.26 -6.48 -30.62
C ALA A 3 8.77 -6.77 -29.17
N PRO A 4 9.30 -7.81 -28.50
CA PRO A 4 8.80 -8.30 -27.22
C PRO A 4 9.23 -7.41 -26.05
N ALA A 5 8.34 -7.21 -25.10
CA ALA A 5 8.62 -6.54 -23.83
C ALA A 5 9.53 -7.44 -22.98
N ALA A 6 10.74 -6.96 -22.70
CA ALA A 6 11.72 -7.63 -21.83
C ALA A 6 11.17 -7.72 -20.41
N ALA A 7 11.08 -8.95 -19.89
CA ALA A 7 10.84 -9.20 -18.47
C ALA A 7 12.09 -8.76 -17.69
N THR A 8 11.94 -7.73 -16.85
CA THR A 8 12.99 -7.34 -15.90
C THR A 8 12.91 -8.25 -14.68
N GLU A 9 13.80 -9.22 -14.61
CA GLU A 9 14.08 -9.97 -13.38
C GLU A 9 14.75 -9.03 -12.36
N SER A 10 14.10 -8.83 -11.22
CA SER A 10 14.62 -8.01 -10.13
C SER A 10 15.69 -8.78 -9.36
N GLN A 11 16.96 -8.41 -9.54
CA GLN A 11 18.05 -8.92 -8.73
C GLN A 11 17.89 -8.48 -7.27
N ALA A 12 17.80 -9.45 -6.36
CA ALA A 12 17.76 -9.21 -4.92
C ALA A 12 19.15 -8.78 -4.42
N SER A 13 19.35 -7.47 -4.26
CA SER A 13 20.50 -6.90 -3.57
C SER A 13 20.34 -7.06 -2.06
N GLY A 14 21.28 -7.79 -1.43
CA GLY A 14 21.32 -8.11 0.00
C GLY A 14 21.71 -6.96 0.93
N GLY A 15 21.06 -5.79 0.78
CA GLY A 15 21.04 -4.74 1.79
C GLY A 15 19.85 -4.90 2.74
N PRO A 16 19.81 -4.19 3.88
CA PRO A 16 18.58 -4.10 4.68
C PRO A 16 17.46 -3.59 3.78
N GLN A 17 16.47 -4.46 3.53
CA GLN A 17 15.37 -4.12 2.64
C GLN A 17 14.57 -3.01 3.30
N SER A 18 14.52 -1.85 2.64
CA SER A 18 13.65 -0.77 3.06
C SER A 18 12.21 -1.28 3.10
N PRO A 19 11.41 -0.92 4.11
CA PRO A 19 10.01 -1.31 4.17
C PRO A 19 9.29 -0.90 2.89
N ALA A 20 8.39 -1.74 2.41
CA ALA A 20 7.59 -1.42 1.23
C ALA A 20 6.71 -0.20 1.51
N CYS A 21 6.78 0.82 0.66
CA CYS A 21 5.92 1.99 0.71
C CYS A 21 4.83 1.86 -0.35
N LEU A 22 3.56 1.97 0.06
CA LEU A 22 2.41 1.81 -0.83
C LEU A 22 1.58 3.10 -0.86
N LEU A 23 1.42 3.67 -2.05
CA LEU A 23 0.54 4.80 -2.30
C LEU A 23 -0.72 4.33 -3.03
N VAL A 24 -1.88 4.48 -2.39
CA VAL A 24 -3.17 4.05 -2.95
C VAL A 24 -3.85 5.24 -3.63
N LEU A 25 -3.92 5.21 -4.96
CA LEU A 25 -4.51 6.27 -5.79
C LEU A 25 -5.75 5.76 -6.53
N GLY A 26 -6.66 6.67 -6.90
CA GLY A 26 -7.89 6.32 -7.61
C GLY A 26 -9.02 7.33 -7.41
N MET A 27 -10.05 7.23 -8.24
CA MET A 27 -11.23 8.11 -8.21
C MET A 27 -12.04 7.98 -6.91
N ALA A 28 -12.86 8.97 -6.58
CA ALA A 28 -13.83 8.85 -5.48
C ALA A 28 -14.73 7.62 -5.70
N GLY A 29 -15.03 6.88 -4.64
CA GLY A 29 -15.83 5.65 -4.72
C GLY A 29 -15.11 4.41 -5.25
N SER A 30 -13.82 4.49 -5.62
CA SER A 30 -13.07 3.32 -6.12
C SER A 30 -12.67 2.31 -5.03
N GLY A 31 -13.05 2.54 -3.77
CA GLY A 31 -12.80 1.62 -2.66
C GLY A 31 -11.39 1.71 -2.03
N LYS A 32 -10.64 2.80 -2.25
CA LYS A 32 -9.29 3.00 -1.68
C LYS A 32 -9.26 2.80 -0.15
N THR A 33 -10.18 3.45 0.57
CA THR A 33 -10.29 3.35 2.03
C THR A 33 -10.55 1.92 2.47
N THR A 34 -11.45 1.21 1.78
CA THR A 34 -11.76 -0.20 2.04
C THR A 34 -10.55 -1.10 1.82
N PHE A 35 -9.78 -0.83 0.77
CA PHE A 35 -8.55 -1.57 0.50
C PHE A 35 -7.50 -1.36 1.60
N VAL A 36 -7.23 -0.10 1.98
CA VAL A 36 -6.29 0.24 3.07
C VAL A 36 -6.73 -0.42 4.38
N GLN A 37 -8.02 -0.35 4.71
CA GLN A 37 -8.57 -0.98 5.91
C GLN A 37 -8.32 -2.49 5.95
N ARG A 38 -8.59 -3.21 4.84
CA ARG A 38 -8.37 -4.65 4.77
C ARG A 38 -6.90 -5.02 4.81
N LEU A 39 -6.05 -4.27 4.13
CA LEU A 39 -4.60 -4.48 4.12
C LEU A 39 -4.02 -4.30 5.53
N THR A 40 -4.38 -3.22 6.22
CA THR A 40 -3.94 -2.94 7.59
C THR A 40 -4.41 -4.03 8.55
N GLY A 41 -5.68 -4.46 8.46
CA GLY A 41 -6.20 -5.56 9.29
C GLY A 41 -5.47 -6.88 9.06
N TYR A 42 -5.16 -7.21 7.81
CA TYR A 42 -4.39 -8.40 7.47
C TYR A 42 -2.96 -8.34 8.06
N LEU A 43 -2.25 -7.24 7.85
CA LEU A 43 -0.89 -7.06 8.35
C LEU A 43 -0.82 -7.02 9.88
N HIS A 44 -1.83 -6.43 10.54
CA HIS A 44 -1.99 -6.53 11.99
C HIS A 44 -2.12 -7.98 12.46
N SER A 45 -2.91 -8.80 11.77
CA SER A 45 -3.07 -10.23 12.12
C SER A 45 -1.80 -11.06 11.94
N GLN A 46 -0.87 -10.60 11.09
CA GLN A 46 0.43 -11.23 10.84
C GLN A 46 1.54 -10.72 11.78
N GLY A 47 1.22 -9.83 12.72
CA GLY A 47 2.19 -9.25 13.64
C GLY A 47 3.11 -8.21 13.00
N CYS A 48 2.77 -7.70 11.82
CA CYS A 48 3.54 -6.68 11.10
C CYS A 48 2.70 -5.41 10.88
N PRO A 49 2.32 -4.68 11.96
CA PRO A 49 1.45 -3.52 11.82
C PRO A 49 2.08 -2.44 10.93
N PRO A 50 1.41 -2.01 9.84
CA PRO A 50 1.96 -1.02 8.93
C PRO A 50 1.83 0.38 9.54
N TYR A 51 2.72 1.28 9.10
CA TYR A 51 2.58 2.71 9.37
C TYR A 51 1.63 3.33 8.35
N VAL A 52 0.48 3.83 8.81
CA VAL A 52 -0.60 4.30 7.93
C VAL A 52 -0.72 5.82 8.02
N ILE A 53 -0.70 6.48 6.86
CA ILE A 53 -0.87 7.93 6.72
C ILE A 53 -2.15 8.18 5.92
N ASN A 54 -3.09 8.94 6.47
CA ASN A 54 -4.29 9.34 5.75
C ASN A 54 -4.05 10.67 5.01
N LEU A 55 -3.94 10.58 3.68
CA LEU A 55 -3.79 11.77 2.82
C LEU A 55 -5.11 12.22 2.19
N ASP A 56 -6.24 11.60 2.52
CA ASP A 56 -7.54 11.94 1.94
C ASP A 56 -8.20 13.12 2.69
N PRO A 57 -8.32 14.31 2.06
CA PRO A 57 -8.90 15.49 2.71
C PRO A 57 -10.39 15.33 3.03
N ALA A 58 -11.09 14.38 2.41
CA ALA A 58 -12.53 14.18 2.57
C ALA A 58 -12.91 13.18 3.67
N VAL A 59 -11.92 12.54 4.31
CA VAL A 59 -12.15 11.51 5.34
C VAL A 59 -11.52 11.97 6.66
N HIS A 60 -12.34 12.56 7.53
CA HIS A 60 -11.94 13.00 8.87
C HIS A 60 -11.80 11.85 9.87
N GLU A 61 -12.58 10.77 9.71
CA GLU A 61 -12.47 9.57 10.54
C GLU A 61 -12.23 8.34 9.65
N VAL A 62 -11.13 7.63 9.90
CA VAL A 62 -10.75 6.42 9.18
C VAL A 62 -11.06 5.18 10.04
N PRO A 63 -11.63 4.11 9.45
CA PRO A 63 -11.97 2.88 10.17
C PRO A 63 -10.76 1.98 10.42
N PHE A 64 -9.55 2.55 10.48
CA PHE A 64 -8.28 1.87 10.72
C PHE A 64 -7.36 2.80 11.53
N PRO A 65 -6.38 2.26 12.27
CA PRO A 65 -5.46 3.07 13.04
C PRO A 65 -4.52 3.84 12.11
N ALA A 66 -4.87 5.09 11.79
CA ALA A 66 -3.96 6.01 11.13
C ALA A 66 -3.00 6.62 12.15
N ASN A 67 -1.73 6.71 11.76
CA ASN A 67 -0.68 7.32 12.56
C ASN A 67 -0.61 8.84 12.35
N ILE A 68 -1.00 9.31 11.16
CA ILE A 68 -1.03 10.71 10.72
C ILE A 68 -2.29 10.93 9.90
#